data_AF-A0A3N5F346-F1
#
_entry.id   AF-A0A3N5F346-F1
#
_cell.length_a   1.000
_cell.length_b   1.000
_cell.length_c   1.000
_cell.angle_alpha   90.00
_cell.angle_beta   90.00
_cell.angle_gamma   90.00
#
_symmetry.space_group_name_H-M   'P 1'
#
loop_
_entity.id
_entity.type
_entity.pdbx_description
1 polymer ?
#
loop_
_entity_poly.entity_id
_entity_poly.type
_entity_poly.pdbx_seq_one_letter_code
_entity_poly.pdbx_strand_id
1 'polypeptide(L)' 'MNNKLDKILKQFAAPEERLERIFLTVLCRLPSPREAATYLPYVKAAGGKKEPYEDLFWVLLNSSEFLFNH' A
#
# COMPACT_ATOMS: atom_id res chain seq x y z
N MET A 1 -7.18 12.52 -8.82
CA MET A 1 -8.37 12.02 -8.09
C MET A 1 -8.28 10.51 -7.88
N ASN A 2 -7.48 10.02 -6.92
CA ASN A 2 -7.47 8.59 -6.56
C ASN A 2 -8.60 8.28 -5.56
N ASN A 3 -9.84 8.24 -6.05
CA ASN A 3 -11.04 7.90 -5.26
C ASN A 3 -10.97 6.50 -4.63
N LYS A 4 -10.18 5.59 -5.22
CA LYS A 4 -10.07 4.19 -4.79
C LYS A 4 -9.31 4.04 -3.49
N LEU A 5 -8.19 4.76 -3.33
CA LEU A 5 -7.42 4.77 -2.09
C LEU A 5 -8.25 5.35 -0.94
N ASP A 6 -8.96 6.45 -1.19
CA ASP A 6 -9.82 7.11 -0.20
C ASP A 6 -10.92 6.16 0.32
N LYS A 7 -11.52 5.38 -0.58
CA LYS A 7 -12.49 4.33 -0.22
C LYS A 7 -11.86 3.25 0.65
N ILE A 8 -10.65 2.78 0.34
CA ILE A 8 -9.95 1.75 1.12
C ILE A 8 -9.65 2.29 2.53
N LEU A 9 -9.14 3.52 2.65
CA LEU A 9 -8.82 4.11 3.96
C LEU A 9 -10.07 4.35 4.82
N LYS A 10 -11.22 4.66 4.21
CA LYS A 10 -12.49 4.81 4.92
C LYS A 10 -13.15 3.48 5.29
N GLN A 11 -12.99 2.47 4.45
CA GLN A 11 -13.64 1.16 4.64
C GLN A 11 -12.87 0.26 5.61
N PHE A 12 -11.54 0.39 5.65
CA PHE A 12 -10.68 -0.42 6.50
C PHE A 12 -10.03 0.45 7.58
N ALA A 13 -10.07 0.00 8.84
CA ALA A 13 -9.42 0.68 9.95
C ALA A 13 -8.00 0.15 10.20
N ALA A 14 -7.77 -1.15 9.96
CA ALA A 14 -6.48 -1.78 10.19
C ALA A 14 -5.47 -1.38 9.09
N PRO A 15 -4.24 -0.97 9.47
CA PRO A 15 -3.18 -0.64 8.51
C PRO A 15 -2.74 -1.85 7.68
N GLU A 16 -2.88 -3.05 8.23
CA GLU A 16 -2.58 -4.34 7.57
C GLU A 16 -3.55 -4.58 6.41
N GLU A 17 -4.86 -4.51 6.68
CA GLU A 17 -5.88 -4.65 5.64
C GLU A 17 -5.78 -3.56 4.57
N ARG A 18 -5.50 -2.32 4.97
CA ARG A 18 -5.28 -1.22 4.02
C ARG A 18 -4.12 -1.52 3.08
N LEU A 19 -3.00 -2.05 3.62
CA LEU A 19 -1.83 -2.44 2.84
C LEU A 19 -2.19 -3.53 1.83
N GLU A 20 -2.84 -4.60 2.28
CA GLU A 20 -3.26 -5.72 1.43
C GLU A 20 -4.18 -5.26 0.29
N ARG A 21 -5.14 -4.38 0.58
CA ARG A 21 -6.06 -3.84 -0.42
C ARG A 21 -5.38 -2.96 -1.46
N ILE A 22 -4.36 -2.20 -1.06
CA ILE A 22 -3.55 -1.40 -1.98
C ILE A 22 -2.76 -2.31 -2.92
N PHE A 23 -2.08 -3.33 -2.37
CA PHE A 23 -1.36 -4.33 -3.15
C PHE A 23 -2.28 -5.07 -4.13
N LEU A 24 -3.47 -5.49 -3.69
CA LEU A 24 -4.46 -6.11 -4.57
C LEU A 24 -4.96 -5.15 -5.65
N THR A 25 -5.04 -3.85 -5.38
CA THR A 25 -5.52 -2.86 -6.36
C THR A 25 -4.48 -2.51 -7.41
N VAL A 26 -3.19 -2.48 -7.05
CA VAL A 26 -2.09 -2.09 -7.94
C VAL A 26 -1.48 -3.31 -8.64
N LEU A 27 -1.21 -4.37 -7.88
CA LEU A 27 -0.46 -5.55 -8.33
C LEU A 27 -1.34 -6.79 -8.51
N CYS A 28 -2.65 -6.72 -8.20
CA CYS A 28 -3.56 -7.87 -8.21
C CYS A 28 -3.07 -9.08 -7.38
N ARG A 29 -2.23 -8.86 -6.37
CA ARG A 29 -1.70 -9.88 -5.47
C ARG A 29 -1.63 -9.37 -4.04
N LEU A 30 -1.53 -10.27 -3.07
CA LEU A 30 -1.23 -9.91 -1.69
C LEU A 30 0.26 -9.54 -1.52
N PRO A 31 0.60 -8.65 -0.57
CA PRO A 31 1.99 -8.35 -0.28
C PRO A 31 2.72 -9.60 0.20
N SER A 32 3.96 -9.78 -0.22
CA SER A 32 4.82 -10.83 0.34
C SER A 32 5.18 -10.50 1.80
N PRO A 33 5.51 -11.49 2.64
CA PRO A 33 5.88 -11.24 4.05
C PRO A 33 7.04 -10.26 4.21
N ARG A 34 7.99 -10.24 3.26
CA ARG A 34 9.09 -9.28 3.21
C ARG A 34 8.60 -7.85 2.93
N GLU A 35 7.70 -7.69 1.96
CA GLU A 35 7.12 -6.38 1.60
C GLU A 35 6.25 -5.85 2.74
N ALA A 36 5.42 -6.72 3.34
CA ALA A 36 4.62 -6.37 4.50
C ALA A 36 5.51 -5.91 5.66
N ALA A 37 6.60 -6.62 5.97
CA ALA A 37 7.53 -6.20 7.02
C ALA A 37 8.19 -4.83 6.75
N THR A 38 8.38 -4.45 5.49
CA THR A 38 8.95 -3.15 5.10
C THR A 38 7.91 -2.02 5.12
N TYR A 39 6.74 -2.24 4.52
CA TYR A 39 5.75 -1.18 4.31
C TYR A 39 4.76 -1.03 5.45
N LEU A 40 4.47 -2.10 6.20
CA LEU A 40 3.57 -2.04 7.35
C LEU A 40 4.01 -1.06 8.45
N PRO A 41 5.28 -1.04 8.90
CA PRO A 41 5.71 -0.04 9.88
C PRO A 41 5.62 1.38 9.34
N TYR A 42 5.89 1.58 8.04
CA TYR A 42 5.78 2.88 7.37
C TYR A 42 4.35 3.43 7.39
N VAL A 43 3.36 2.60 7.05
CA VAL A 43 1.95 3.00 7.09
C VAL A 43 1.35 3.03 8.51
N LYS A 44 1.94 2.29 9.47
CA LYS A 44 1.59 2.37 10.90
C LYS A 44 2.08 3.69 11.51
N ALA A 45 3.30 4.13 11.18
CA ALA A 45 3.86 5.40 11.64
C ALA A 45 3.04 6.62 11.16
N ALA A 46 2.27 6.46 10.08
CA ALA A 46 1.37 7.46 9.54
C ALA A 46 0.26 7.93 10.49
N GLY A 47 -0.15 7.08 11.45
CA GLY A 47 -1.25 7.39 12.37
C GLY A 47 -2.60 7.69 11.67
N GLY A 48 -2.83 7.13 10.49
CA GLY A 48 -4.06 7.36 9.71
C GLY A 48 -3.98 8.52 8.70
N LYS A 49 -2.83 9.16 8.54
CA LYS A 49 -2.59 10.10 7.42
C LYS A 49 -2.63 9.35 6.10
N LYS A 50 -3.17 10.02 5.08
CA LYS A 50 -3.32 9.48 3.71
C LYS A 50 -2.03 9.52 2.90
N GLU A 51 -1.19 10.52 3.13
CA GLU A 51 0.09 10.76 2.43
C GLU A 51 0.96 9.50 2.24
N PRO A 52 1.30 8.71 3.27
CA PRO A 52 2.16 7.54 3.09
C PRO A 52 1.50 6.39 2.34
N TYR A 53 0.16 6.31 2.33
CA TYR A 53 -0.54 5.35 1.50
C TYR A 53 -0.58 5.80 0.04
N GLU A 54 -0.64 7.11 -0.23
CA GLU A 54 -0.51 7.68 -1.58
C GLU A 54 0.91 7.50 -2.12
N ASP A 55 1.92 7.74 -1.28
CA ASP A 55 3.31 7.51 -1.61
C ASP A 55 3.56 6.03 -1.93
N LEU A 56 3.10 5.11 -1.07
CA LEU A 56 3.15 3.68 -1.34
C LEU A 56 2.46 3.32 -2.66
N PHE A 57 1.26 3.85 -2.91
CA PHE A 57 0.53 3.58 -4.14
C PHE A 57 1.32 4.03 -5.38
N TRP A 58 1.95 5.21 -5.31
CA TRP A 58 2.80 5.74 -6.36
C TRP A 58 4.07 4.93 -6.54
N VAL A 59 4.73 4.55 -5.43
CA VAL A 59 5.91 3.68 -5.42
C VAL A 59 5.58 2.32 -6.02
N LEU A 60 4.44 1.70 -5.71
CA LEU A 60 4.07 0.39 -6.28
C LEU A 60 3.77 0.49 -7.78
N LEU A 61 3.10 1.56 -8.20
CA LEU A 61 2.83 1.82 -9.61
C LEU A 61 4.13 1.94 -10.43
N ASN A 62 5.16 2.57 -9.85
CA ASN A 62 6.47 2.75 -10.49
C ASN A 62 7.46 1.57 -10.24
N SER A 63 7.38 0.91 -9.09
CA SER A 63 8.31 -0.16 -8.67
C SER A 63 7.94 -1.54 -9.20
N SER A 64 6.74 -1.71 -9.76
CA SER A 64 6.38 -2.94 -10.49
C SER A 64 7.38 -3.26 -11.60
N GLU A 65 8.05 -2.24 -12.14
CA GLU A 65 9.09 -2.39 -13.16
C GLU A 65 10.49 -2.63 -12.55
N PHE A 66 10.70 -2.36 -11.25
CA PHE A 66 12.01 -2.40 -10.59
C PHE A 66 12.20 -3.61 -9.65
N LEU A 67 11.12 -4.14 -9.06
CA LEU A 67 11.17 -5.31 -8.17
C LEU A 67 11.46 -6.62 -8.91
N PHE A 68 11.33 -6.66 -10.24
CA PHE A 68 11.67 -7.82 -11.06
C PHE A 68 13.14 -7.86 -11.52
N ASN A 69 13.98 -6.90 -11.13
CA ASN A 69 15.41 -6.95 -11.46
C ASN A 69 16.26 -7.37 -10.25
N HIS A 70 16.32 -8.67 -9.98
CA HIS A 70 17.48 -9.31 -9.36
C HIS A 70 17.63 -10.75 -9.86
#